data_AF-A0A937XK33-F1
#
_entry.id   AF-A0A937XK33-F1
#
_cell.length_a   1.000
_cell.length_b   1.000
_cell.length_c   1.000
_cell.angle_alpha   90.00
_cell.angle_beta   90.00
_cell.angle_gamma   90.00
#
_symmetry.space_group_name_H-M   'P 1'
#
loop_
_entity.id
_entity.type
_entity.pdbx_description
1 polymer ?
#
loop_
_entity_poly.entity_id
_entity_poly.type
_entity_poly.pdbx_seq_one_letter_code
_entity_poly.pdbx_strand_id
1 'polypeptide(L)' 'ETIAFLAGPCVRLSGIWRNDRDVIGGPFVNYSFNFRGRFYMADGLVYHPGKPKLDALSQTEAVIRTLTPK' A
#
# COMPACT_ATOMS: atom_id res chain seq x y z
N GLU A 1 4.20 -3.43 10.06
CA GLU A 1 4.30 -2.56 11.25
C GLU A 1 2.92 -2.02 11.61
N THR A 2 2.72 -1.54 12.83
CA THR A 2 1.46 -0.87 13.24
C THR A 2 1.71 0.63 13.31
N ILE A 3 0.88 1.43 12.64
CA ILE A 3 0.96 2.89 12.59
C ILE A 3 -0.38 3.52 12.97
N ALA A 4 -0.36 4.82 13.29
CA ALA A 4 -1.59 5.62 13.35
C ALA A 4 -2.04 6.01 11.93
N PHE A 5 -3.32 5.84 11.63
CA PHE A 5 -3.93 6.32 10.38
C PHE A 5 -5.36 6.77 10.65
N LEU A 6 -5.76 7.92 10.09
CA LEU A 6 -6.99 8.63 10.43
C LEU A 6 -7.07 8.91 11.94
N ALA A 7 -7.84 8.12 12.70
CA ALA A 7 -7.98 8.25 14.15
C ALA A 7 -7.77 6.92 14.90
N GLY A 8 -7.20 5.91 14.23
CA GLY A 8 -7.10 4.56 14.79
C GLY A 8 -5.82 3.82 14.41
N PRO A 9 -5.62 2.62 14.97
CA PRO A 9 -4.52 1.75 14.60
C PRO A 9 -4.72 1.20 13.19
N CYS A 10 -3.64 1.17 12.43
CA CYS A 10 -3.57 0.60 11.09
C CYS A 10 -2.38 -0.34 11.00
N VAL A 11 -2.60 -1.52 10.42
CA VAL A 11 -1.50 -2.41 10.05
C VAL A 11 -0.99 -1.95 8.69
N ARG A 12 0.26 -1.48 8.64
CA ARG A 12 0.98 -1.15 7.41
C ARG A 12 1.90 -2.31 7.04
N LEU A 13 1.71 -2.87 5.85
CA LEU A 13 2.64 -3.84 5.28
C LEU A 13 3.32 -3.20 4.09
N SER A 14 4.61 -3.48 3.91
CA SER A 14 5.35 -3.06 2.72
C SER A 14 6.32 -4.15 2.34
N GLY A 15 6.60 -4.28 1.06
CA GLY A 15 7.53 -5.28 0.58
C GLY A 15 7.59 -5.32 -0.92
N ILE A 16 8.02 -6.47 -1.44
CA ILE A 16 8.07 -6.75 -2.87
C ILE A 16 7.05 -7.85 -3.16
N TRP A 17 6.16 -7.61 -4.10
CA TRP A 17 5.36 -8.65 -4.71
C TRP A 17 6.13 -9.22 -5.91
N ARG A 18 6.08 -10.54 -6.10
CA ARG A 18 6.80 -11.23 -7.17
C ARG A 18 5.98 -12.41 -7.68
N ASN A 19 5.98 -12.59 -8.99
CA ASN A 19 5.59 -13.81 -9.66
C ASN A 19 6.88 -14.53 -10.10
N ASP A 20 7.13 -15.70 -9.53
CA ASP A 20 8.35 -16.48 -9.75
C ASP A 20 8.42 -17.15 -11.13
N ARG A 21 7.27 -17.30 -11.81
CA ARG A 21 7.21 -17.88 -13.16
C ARG A 21 7.62 -16.88 -14.24
N ASP A 22 7.13 -15.65 -14.13
CA ASP A 22 7.28 -14.65 -15.20
C ASP A 22 8.39 -13.63 -14.92
N VAL A 23 9.11 -13.75 -13.79
CA VAL A 23 10.13 -12.78 -13.32
C VAL A 23 9.57 -11.35 -13.29
N ILE A 24 8.30 -11.23 -12.86
CA ILE A 24 7.59 -9.95 -12.76
C ILE A 24 7.39 -9.63 -11.29
N GLY A 25 7.64 -8.37 -10.92
CA GLY A 25 7.40 -7.90 -9.56
C GLY A 25 7.59 -6.41 -9.40
N GLY A 26 7.33 -5.95 -8.19
CA GLY A 26 7.45 -4.55 -7.83
C GLY A 26 7.25 -4.33 -6.34
N PRO A 27 7.49 -3.11 -5.85
CA PRO A 27 7.19 -2.78 -4.49
C PRO A 27 5.68 -2.62 -4.29
N PHE A 28 5.24 -2.87 -3.06
CA PHE A 28 3.90 -2.54 -2.60
C PHE A 28 3.91 -1.94 -1.20
N VAL A 29 2.81 -1.26 -0.88
CA VAL A 29 2.41 -0.86 0.46
C VAL A 29 0.93 -1.16 0.64
N ASN A 30 0.54 -1.68 1.81
CA ASN A 30 -0.83 -2.01 2.19
C ASN A 30 -1.17 -1.28 3.50
N TYR A 31 -2.39 -0.77 3.57
CA TYR A 31 -2.99 -0.20 4.77
C TYR A 31 -4.26 -0.98 5.11
N SER A 32 -4.25 -1.68 6.25
CA SER A 32 -5.39 -2.42 6.76
C SER A 32 -5.85 -1.82 8.09
N PHE A 33 -7.08 -1.30 8.14
CA PHE A 33 -7.59 -0.58 9.29
C PHE A 33 -9.12 -0.70 9.42
N ASN A 34 -9.63 -0.47 10.63
CA ASN A 34 -11.07 -0.36 10.87
C ASN A 34 -11.47 1.10 11.01
N PHE A 35 -12.59 1.48 10.39
CA PHE A 35 -13.17 2.81 10.51
C PHE A 35 -14.69 2.71 10.57
N ARG A 36 -15.32 3.33 11.58
CA ARG A 36 -16.79 3.36 11.79
C ARG A 36 -17.47 1.99 11.67
N GLY A 37 -16.86 0.96 12.29
CA GLY A 37 -17.41 -0.40 12.31
C GLY A 37 -17.24 -1.19 11.01
N ARG A 38 -16.44 -0.69 10.05
CA ARG A 38 -16.10 -1.37 8.79
C ARG A 38 -14.60 -1.58 8.67
N PHE A 39 -14.21 -2.70 8.08
CA PHE A 39 -12.84 -2.99 7.72
C PHE A 39 -12.53 -2.42 6.33
N TYR A 40 -11.38 -1.75 6.21
CA TYR A 40 -10.86 -1.23 4.95
C TYR A 40 -9.46 -1.79 4.71
N MET A 41 -9.19 -2.08 3.45
CA MET A 41 -7.88 -2.47 2.97
C MET A 41 -7.56 -1.63 1.73
N ALA A 42 -6.46 -0.89 1.78
CA ALA A 42 -5.97 -0.10 0.66
C ALA A 42 -4.61 -0.64 0.22
N ASP A 43 -4.56 -1.17 -0.99
CA ASP A 43 -3.36 -1.72 -1.60
C ASP A 43 -2.79 -0.79 -2.65
N GLY A 44 -1.52 -0.43 -2.47
CA GLY A 44 -0.72 0.34 -3.39
C GLY A 44 0.38 -0.53 -3.97
N LEU A 45 0.25 -0.92 -5.23
CA LEU A 45 1.22 -1.75 -5.95
C LEU A 45 1.75 -1.01 -7.16
N VAL A 46 3.07 -1.11 -7.40
CA VAL A 46 3.71 -0.48 -8.55
C VAL A 46 4.22 -1.55 -9.51
N TYR A 47 3.66 -1.57 -10.72
CA TYR A 47 4.20 -2.33 -11.84
C TYR A 47 4.87 -1.38 -12.84
N HIS A 48 6.21 -1.32 -12.79
CA HIS A 48 7.00 -0.45 -13.68
C HIS A 48 8.30 -1.14 -14.13
N PRO A 49 8.23 -2.11 -15.04
CA PRO A 49 9.39 -2.90 -15.45
C PRO A 49 10.47 -2.02 -16.09
N GLY A 50 11.75 -2.35 -15.84
CA GLY A 50 12.90 -1.64 -16.40
C GLY A 50 13.15 -0.23 -15.86
N LYS A 51 12.32 0.29 -14.94
CA LYS A 51 12.48 1.63 -14.36
C LYS A 51 12.58 1.61 -12.83
N PRO A 52 13.20 2.64 -12.21
CA PRO A 52 13.12 2.88 -10.77
C PRO A 52 11.66 3.00 -10.32
N LYS A 53 11.34 2.40 -9.17
CA LYS A 53 9.94 2.26 -8.69
C LYS A 53 9.66 2.96 -7.36
N LEU A 54 10.70 3.46 -6.68
CA LEU A 54 10.55 4.06 -5.35
C LEU A 54 9.70 5.32 -5.38
N ASP A 55 9.94 6.23 -6.33
CA ASP A 55 9.16 7.47 -6.44
C ASP A 55 7.68 7.17 -6.72
N ALA A 56 7.42 6.24 -7.64
CA ALA A 56 6.07 5.79 -7.93
C ALA A 56 5.40 5.14 -6.70
N LEU A 57 6.15 4.39 -5.90
CA LEU A 57 5.63 3.81 -4.65
C LEU A 57 5.29 4.91 -3.65
N SER A 58 6.16 5.90 -3.47
CA SER A 58 5.91 7.03 -2.57
C SER A 58 4.69 7.84 -2.99
N GLN A 59 4.49 8.06 -4.30
CA GLN A 59 3.29 8.72 -4.84
C GLN A 59 2.03 7.89 -4.56
N THR A 60 2.08 6.57 -4.79
CA THR A 60 0.97 5.67 -4.48
C THR A 60 0.63 5.68 -2.99
N GLU A 61 1.63 5.64 -2.10
CA GLU A 61 1.42 5.75 -0.66
C GLU A 61 0.82 7.11 -0.27
N ALA A 62 1.24 8.19 -0.91
CA ALA A 62 0.66 9.51 -0.70
C ALA A 62 -0.84 9.53 -1.05
N VAL A 63 -1.26 8.87 -2.14
CA VAL A 63 -2.68 8.72 -2.48
C VAL A 63 -3.44 7.98 -1.38
N ILE A 64 -2.92 6.83 -0.91
CA ILE A 64 -3.55 6.06 0.18
C ILE A 64 -3.71 6.93 1.44
N ARG A 65 -2.72 7.76 1.76
CA ARG A 65 -2.75 8.63 2.92
C ARG A 65 -3.82 9.74 2.86
N THR A 66 -4.39 10.01 1.68
CA THR A 66 -5.48 10.97 1.49
C THR A 66 -6.88 10.34 1.52
N LEU A 67 -6.99 9.02 1.76
CA LEU A 67 -8.28 8.35 1.80
C LEU A 67 -9.19 8.94 2.87
N THR A 68 -10.44 9.18 2.48
CA THR A 68 -11.55 9.60 3.35
C THR A 68 -12.68 8.58 3.26
N PRO A 69 -12.62 7.48 4.04
CA PRO A 69 -13.64 6.45 4.01
C PRO A 69 -15.00 6.99 4.48
N LYS A 70 -16.09 6.57 3.81
CA LYS A 70 -17.47 6.93 4.16
C LYS A 70 -18.14 5.85 4.99
#